data_AF-A0A968IBZ1-F1
#
_entry.id   AF-A0A968IBZ1-F1
#
_cell.length_a   1.000
_cell.length_b   1.000
_cell.length_c   1.000
_cell.angle_alpha   90.00
_cell.angle_beta   90.00
_cell.angle_gamma   90.00
#
_symmetry.space_group_name_H-M   'P 1'
#
loop_
_entity.id
_entity.type
_entity.pdbx_description
1 polymer ?
#
loop_
_entity_poly.entity_id
_entity_poly.type
_entity_poly.pdbx_seq_one_letter_code
_entity_poly.pdbx_strand_id
1 'polypeptide(L)'
;LVTTALSDILKRPSEQINHLQKLRSLQQIAIEKNYPARITEFILLPFVGQEAPKPLRNRVGRDQPILEDSLILTAIARIFLGNWIPNHQPSWVKLGLNGATEALRWGCNDLGGTLMEEHITTMAGALGGTCMEVETLQAAIQSLGRPYQQRGTTYNYVIG
;
A
#
# COMPACT_ATOMS: atom_id res chain seq x y z
N LEU A 1 -3.32 3.56 -15.96
CA LEU A 1 -2.82 3.65 -14.58
C LEU A 1 -2.35 2.26 -14.17
N VAL A 2 -1.09 2.11 -13.75
CA VAL A 2 -0.61 0.81 -13.28
C VAL A 2 -0.20 0.96 -11.82
N THR A 3 -1.02 0.40 -10.95
CA THR A 3 -0.68 0.16 -9.55
C THR A 3 0.10 -1.13 -9.47
N THR A 4 1.23 -1.14 -8.77
CA THR A 4 1.90 -2.41 -8.47
C THR A 4 1.82 -2.73 -6.99
N ALA A 5 1.38 -3.95 -6.69
CA ALA A 5 1.31 -4.48 -5.34
C ALA A 5 2.42 -5.52 -5.11
N LEU A 6 3.09 -5.43 -3.97
CA LEU A 6 4.08 -6.40 -3.50
C LEU A 6 3.49 -7.21 -2.34
N SER A 7 3.14 -8.48 -2.58
CA SER A 7 2.54 -9.37 -1.57
C SER A 7 3.58 -10.23 -0.85
N ASP A 8 4.59 -9.64 -0.21
CA ASP A 8 5.92 -10.29 -0.24
C ASP A 8 6.73 -10.33 1.05
N ILE A 9 6.09 -10.13 2.20
CA ILE A 9 6.77 -10.35 3.49
C ILE A 9 7.14 -11.83 3.69
N LEU A 10 6.47 -12.76 3.00
CA LEU A 10 6.78 -14.19 3.09
C LEU A 10 7.93 -14.66 2.20
N LYS A 11 8.40 -13.79 1.30
CA LYS A 11 9.50 -14.13 0.38
C LYS A 11 10.85 -13.93 1.05
N ARG A 12 11.86 -14.65 0.56
CA ARG A 12 13.24 -14.46 1.01
C ARG A 12 13.70 -13.05 0.63
N PRO A 13 14.64 -12.43 1.37
CA PRO A 13 15.14 -11.09 1.05
C PRO A 13 15.61 -10.94 -0.41
N SER A 14 16.26 -11.97 -0.97
CA SER A 14 16.70 -11.98 -2.38
C SER A 14 15.53 -11.89 -3.37
N GLU A 15 14.41 -12.54 -3.07
CA GLU A 15 13.22 -12.50 -3.91
C GLU A 15 12.50 -11.15 -3.83
N GLN A 16 12.46 -10.54 -2.63
CA GLN A 16 11.93 -9.19 -2.44
C GLN A 16 12.73 -8.18 -3.26
N ILE A 17 14.06 -8.20 -3.14
CA ILE A 17 14.94 -7.29 -3.90
C ILE A 17 14.83 -7.56 -5.41
N ASN A 18 14.76 -8.81 -5.85
CA ASN A 18 14.55 -9.15 -7.26
C ASN A 18 13.23 -8.58 -7.80
N HIS A 19 12.16 -8.60 -6.99
CA HIS A 19 10.90 -7.99 -7.36
C HIS A 19 11.02 -6.47 -7.47
N LEU A 20 11.60 -5.79 -6.47
CA LEU A 20 11.83 -4.33 -6.52
C LEU A 20 12.69 -3.95 -7.74
N GLN A 21 13.73 -4.72 -8.03
CA GLN A 21 14.57 -4.53 -9.22
C GLN A 21 13.75 -4.65 -10.51
N LYS A 22 12.86 -5.65 -10.60
CA LYS A 22 12.00 -5.82 -11.77
C LYS A 22 11.06 -4.62 -11.96
N LEU A 23 10.45 -4.11 -10.89
CA LEU A 23 9.60 -2.92 -10.94
C LEU A 23 10.38 -1.69 -11.41
N ARG A 24 11.56 -1.47 -10.83
CA ARG A 24 12.44 -0.38 -11.21
C ARG A 24 12.81 -0.44 -12.69
N SER A 25 13.25 -1.61 -13.18
CA SER A 25 13.61 -1.78 -14.59
C SER A 25 12.43 -1.59 -15.54
N LEU A 26 11.24 -2.08 -15.18
CA LEU A 26 10.03 -1.85 -15.98
C LEU A 26 9.69 -0.37 -16.07
N GLN A 27 9.76 0.35 -14.94
CA GLN A 27 9.50 1.78 -14.90
C GLN A 27 10.54 2.58 -15.69
N GLN A 28 11.83 2.22 -15.57
CA GLN A 28 12.92 2.81 -16.35
C GLN A 28 12.67 2.67 -17.84
N ILE A 29 12.35 1.46 -18.32
CA ILE A 29 12.06 1.19 -19.73
C ILE A 29 10.83 1.99 -20.20
N ALA A 30 9.77 2.05 -19.38
CA ALA A 30 8.57 2.79 -19.72
C ALA A 30 8.85 4.29 -19.86
N ILE A 31 9.70 4.87 -19.00
CA ILE A 31 10.11 6.27 -19.08
C ILE A 31 10.98 6.50 -20.32
N GLU A 32 12.03 5.69 -20.51
CA GLU A 32 12.97 5.80 -21.63
C GLU A 32 12.27 5.70 -22.99
N LYS A 33 11.33 4.77 -23.13
CA LYS A 33 10.56 4.56 -24.38
C LYS A 33 9.35 5.48 -24.52
N ASN A 34 9.18 6.44 -23.62
CA ASN A 34 8.01 7.30 -23.54
C ASN A 34 6.67 6.54 -23.63
N TYR A 35 6.59 5.40 -22.94
CA TYR A 35 5.39 4.58 -22.92
C TYR A 35 4.25 5.35 -22.23
N PRO A 36 3.02 5.30 -22.77
CA PRO A 36 1.90 6.09 -22.24
C PRO A 36 1.44 5.63 -20.86
N ALA A 37 1.71 4.37 -20.50
CA ALA A 37 1.44 3.82 -19.18
C ALA A 37 2.71 3.72 -18.34
N ARG A 38 2.64 4.14 -17.08
CA ARG A 38 3.73 4.06 -16.11
C ARG A 38 3.18 3.59 -14.76
N ILE A 39 4.07 3.09 -13.91
CA ILE A 39 3.75 2.77 -12.54
C ILE A 39 3.66 4.08 -11.76
N THR A 40 2.50 4.35 -11.18
CA THR A 40 2.23 5.61 -10.44
C THR A 40 2.36 5.43 -8.94
N GLU A 41 2.20 4.20 -8.46
CA GLU A 41 2.22 3.89 -7.03
C GLU A 41 2.74 2.48 -6.77
N PHE A 42 3.42 2.36 -5.64
CA PHE A 42 3.84 1.10 -5.05
C PHE A 42 3.03 0.85 -3.79
N ILE A 43 2.41 -0.33 -3.69
CA ILE A 43 1.65 -0.75 -2.52
C ILE A 43 2.30 -1.99 -1.90
N LEU A 44 2.69 -1.89 -0.64
CA LEU A 44 3.09 -3.08 0.11
C LEU A 44 1.85 -3.77 0.68
N LEU A 45 1.67 -5.05 0.34
CA LEU A 45 0.57 -5.88 0.83
C LEU A 45 1.11 -6.96 1.77
N PRO A 46 1.13 -6.71 3.09
CA PRO A 46 1.46 -7.73 4.07
C PRO A 46 0.50 -8.92 3.93
N PHE A 47 1.03 -10.12 4.13
CA PHE A 47 0.20 -11.31 4.19
C PHE A 47 -0.54 -11.38 5.54
N VAL A 48 -1.85 -11.60 5.50
CA VAL A 48 -2.70 -11.82 6.68
C VAL A 48 -3.06 -13.31 6.72
N GLY A 49 -2.54 -14.02 7.72
CA GLY A 49 -2.71 -15.47 7.84
C GLY A 49 -4.12 -15.89 8.23
N GLN A 50 -4.86 -15.04 8.92
CA GLN A 50 -6.26 -15.29 9.32
C GLN A 50 -7.19 -15.51 8.10
N GLU A 51 -6.94 -14.77 7.01
CA GLU A 51 -7.74 -14.83 5.78
C GLU A 51 -7.21 -15.87 4.78
N ALA A 52 -6.11 -16.55 5.10
CA ALA A 52 -5.41 -17.41 4.16
C ALA A 52 -5.88 -18.88 4.21
N PRO A 53 -5.78 -19.62 3.09
CA PRO A 53 -5.98 -21.06 3.08
C PRO A 53 -5.11 -21.78 4.12
N LYS A 54 -5.65 -22.83 4.75
CA LYS A 54 -5.00 -23.60 5.84
C LYS A 54 -3.53 -23.97 5.57
N PRO A 55 -3.13 -24.44 4.36
CA PRO A 55 -1.71 -24.74 4.07
C PRO A 55 -0.79 -23.52 4.16
N LEU A 56 -1.25 -22.35 3.69
CA LEU A 56 -0.50 -21.10 3.75
C LEU A 56 -0.45 -20.57 5.18
N ARG A 57 -1.56 -20.64 5.93
CA ARG A 57 -1.61 -20.27 7.35
C ARG A 57 -0.61 -21.09 8.18
N ASN A 58 -0.55 -22.40 7.97
CA ASN A 58 0.40 -23.30 8.65
C ASN A 58 1.87 -22.97 8.32
N ARG A 59 2.16 -22.56 7.08
CA ARG A 59 3.52 -22.17 6.67
C ARG A 59 3.98 -20.86 7.31
N VAL A 60 3.04 -19.94 7.54
CA VAL A 60 3.33 -18.61 8.09
C VAL A 60 3.31 -18.60 9.61
N GLY A 61 2.47 -19.42 10.24
CA GLY A 61 2.43 -19.62 11.69
C GLY A 61 1.92 -18.42 12.50
N ARG A 62 1.39 -17.38 11.84
CA ARG A 62 0.81 -16.17 12.45
C ARG A 62 -0.42 -15.70 11.69
N ASP A 63 -1.37 -15.13 12.42
CA ASP A 63 -2.64 -14.66 11.85
C ASP A 63 -2.55 -13.23 11.28
N GLN A 64 -1.63 -12.41 11.82
CA GLN A 64 -1.41 -11.02 11.43
C GLN A 64 0.05 -10.78 11.01
N PRO A 65 0.32 -9.80 10.13
CA PRO A 65 1.69 -9.42 9.78
C PRO A 65 2.43 -8.86 11.00
N ILE A 66 3.75 -9.06 11.06
CA ILE A 66 4.58 -8.29 12.00
C ILE A 66 4.72 -6.89 11.41
N LEU A 67 4.30 -5.89 12.19
CA LEU A 67 4.32 -4.49 11.76
C LEU A 67 5.74 -4.03 11.42
N GLU A 68 6.71 -4.34 12.27
CA GLU A 68 8.12 -3.96 12.07
C GLU A 68 8.69 -4.49 10.76
N ASP A 69 8.49 -5.78 10.43
CA ASP A 69 8.89 -6.36 9.13
C ASP A 69 8.31 -5.55 7.96
N SER A 70 7.04 -5.15 8.07
CA SER A 70 6.33 -4.37 7.05
C SER A 70 6.91 -2.97 6.89
N LEU A 71 7.22 -2.31 8.01
CA LEU A 71 7.81 -0.96 8.03
C LEU A 71 9.24 -0.96 7.48
N ILE A 72 10.06 -1.96 7.83
CA ILE A 72 11.42 -2.13 7.30
C ILE A 72 11.37 -2.28 5.77
N LEU A 73 10.52 -3.17 5.26
CA LEU A 73 10.37 -3.36 3.81
C LEU A 73 9.81 -2.11 3.12
N THR A 74 8.96 -1.35 3.79
CA THR A 74 8.46 -0.05 3.30
C THR A 74 9.61 0.95 3.12
N ALA A 75 10.50 1.10 4.11
CA ALA A 75 11.65 1.98 3.99
C ALA A 75 12.64 1.51 2.91
N ILE A 76 12.89 0.21 2.81
CA ILE A 76 13.71 -0.36 1.74
C ILE A 76 13.12 -0.02 0.37
N ALA A 77 11.82 -0.25 0.17
CA ALA A 77 11.14 0.07 -1.07
C ALA A 77 11.22 1.58 -1.39
N ARG A 78 11.02 2.45 -0.39
CA ARG A 78 11.17 3.90 -0.56
C ARG A 78 12.55 4.30 -1.05
N ILE A 79 13.61 3.78 -0.43
CA ILE A 79 14.99 4.08 -0.81
C ILE A 79 15.29 3.56 -2.22
N PHE A 80 14.79 2.37 -2.54
CA PHE A 80 15.12 1.69 -3.80
C PHE A 80 14.32 2.20 -5.01
N LEU A 81 13.04 2.53 -4.80
CA LEU A 81 12.08 2.89 -5.84
C LEU A 81 11.72 4.38 -5.85
N GLY A 82 11.98 5.15 -4.81
CA GLY A 82 11.48 6.52 -4.62
C GLY A 82 11.70 7.48 -5.80
N ASN A 83 12.83 7.37 -6.48
CA ASN A 83 13.15 8.21 -7.65
C ASN A 83 12.43 7.76 -8.94
N TRP A 84 11.87 6.56 -8.97
CA TRP A 84 11.22 5.95 -10.14
C TRP A 84 9.70 5.86 -9.98
N ILE A 85 9.24 5.54 -8.78
CA ILE A 85 7.83 5.40 -8.39
C ILE A 85 7.64 6.30 -7.15
N PRO A 86 7.14 7.53 -7.30
CA PRO A 86 7.17 8.50 -6.20
C PRO A 86 6.18 8.15 -5.08
N ASN A 87 5.03 7.56 -5.43
CA ASN A 87 3.96 7.31 -4.48
C ASN A 87 4.06 5.93 -3.87
N HIS A 88 4.08 5.89 -2.54
CA HIS A 88 4.13 4.68 -1.75
C HIS A 88 2.94 4.68 -0.79
N GLN A 89 2.13 3.63 -0.89
CA GLN A 89 0.92 3.47 -0.12
C GLN A 89 1.03 2.24 0.80
N PRO A 90 0.73 2.35 2.10
CA PRO A 90 0.55 1.21 2.97
C PRO A 90 -0.87 0.64 2.77
N SER A 91 -1.03 -0.65 3.02
CA SER A 91 -2.36 -1.26 3.05
C SER A 91 -2.97 -1.11 4.45
N TRP A 92 -3.72 -0.04 4.70
CA TRP A 92 -4.40 0.15 6.00
C TRP A 92 -5.42 -0.94 6.30
N VAL A 93 -6.00 -1.59 5.29
CA VAL A 93 -6.87 -2.78 5.46
C VAL A 93 -6.10 -4.01 5.99
N LYS A 94 -4.77 -4.07 5.82
CA LYS A 94 -3.92 -5.16 6.32
C LYS A 94 -3.14 -4.78 7.58
N LEU A 95 -2.75 -3.52 7.71
CA LEU A 95 -1.93 -3.01 8.82
C LEU A 95 -2.75 -2.35 9.94
N GLY A 96 -4.05 -2.11 9.71
CA GLY A 96 -4.84 -1.16 10.47
C GLY A 96 -4.40 0.28 10.23
N LEU A 97 -5.23 1.23 10.67
CA LEU A 97 -4.95 2.66 10.50
C LEU A 97 -3.68 3.10 11.26
N ASN A 98 -3.46 2.59 12.48
CA ASN A 98 -2.28 2.93 13.26
C ASN A 98 -0.98 2.50 12.55
N GLY A 99 -0.94 1.28 12.01
CA GLY A 99 0.21 0.77 11.27
C GLY A 99 0.44 1.52 9.96
N ALA A 100 -0.64 1.87 9.24
CA ALA A 100 -0.56 2.69 8.03
C ALA A 100 -0.10 4.13 8.32
N THR A 101 -0.55 4.71 9.43
CA THR A 101 -0.11 6.02 9.90
C THR A 101 1.38 6.01 10.22
N GLU A 102 1.85 4.99 10.95
CA GLU A 102 3.29 4.83 11.22
C GLU A 102 4.08 4.68 9.91
N ALA A 103 3.58 3.93 8.93
CA ALA A 103 4.24 3.78 7.63
C ALA A 103 4.50 5.10 6.89
N LEU A 104 3.75 6.18 7.17
CA LEU A 104 4.05 7.51 6.63
C LEU A 104 5.40 8.06 7.12
N ARG A 105 5.84 7.68 8.33
CA ARG A 105 7.18 7.99 8.84
C ARG A 105 8.27 7.19 8.12
N TRP A 106 7.92 6.03 7.58
CA TRP A 106 8.82 5.07 6.92
C TRP A 106 8.88 5.21 5.40
N GLY A 107 8.33 6.28 4.85
CA GLY A 107 8.48 6.61 3.43
C GLY A 107 7.21 6.54 2.60
N CYS A 108 6.09 6.10 3.18
CA CYS A 108 4.79 6.27 2.55
C CYS A 108 4.38 7.75 2.52
N ASN A 109 3.66 8.13 1.47
CA ASN A 109 3.17 9.49 1.25
C ASN A 109 1.69 9.52 0.84
N ASP A 110 1.02 8.38 0.94
CA ASP A 110 -0.34 8.18 0.51
C ASP A 110 -0.99 7.14 1.40
N LEU A 111 -2.12 7.47 2.06
CA LEU A 111 -2.89 6.49 2.82
C LEU A 111 -3.93 5.76 1.95
N GLY A 112 -3.98 6.05 0.65
CA GLY A 112 -4.94 5.50 -0.28
C GLY A 112 -6.31 6.17 -0.18
N GLY A 113 -7.27 5.59 -0.88
CA GLY A 113 -8.64 6.09 -0.92
C GLY A 113 -9.49 5.64 0.26
N THR A 114 -10.61 6.32 0.45
CA THR A 114 -11.73 5.82 1.23
C THR A 114 -12.36 4.66 0.45
N LEU A 115 -12.46 3.48 1.08
CA LEU A 115 -13.29 2.41 0.56
C LEU A 115 -14.74 2.78 0.87
N MET A 116 -15.32 3.69 0.08
CA MET A 116 -16.77 3.93 0.12
C MET A 116 -17.47 2.78 -0.59
N GLU A 117 -17.60 1.62 0.06
CA GLU A 117 -18.73 0.74 -0.22
C GLU A 117 -19.97 1.28 0.51
N GLU A 118 -20.41 2.47 0.12
CA GLU A 118 -21.79 2.87 0.36
C GLU A 118 -22.64 2.26 -0.77
N HIS A 119 -23.49 1.29 -0.42
CA HIS A 119 -24.62 0.70 -1.17
C HIS A 119 -24.51 -0.71 -1.81
N ILE A 120 -23.37 -1.39 -1.91
CA ILE A 120 -23.37 -2.77 -2.48
C ILE A 120 -23.45 -3.86 -1.39
N THR A 121 -23.02 -3.57 -0.16
CA THR A 121 -22.96 -4.56 0.92
C THR A 121 -24.35 -4.92 1.49
N THR A 122 -25.39 -4.10 1.27
CA THR A 122 -26.76 -4.38 1.73
C THR A 122 -27.45 -5.49 0.93
N MET A 123 -27.01 -5.80 -0.31
CA MET A 123 -27.62 -6.88 -1.12
C MET A 123 -26.92 -8.24 -0.97
N ALA A 124 -25.72 -8.29 -0.40
CA ALA A 124 -24.90 -9.52 -0.36
C ALA A 124 -24.72 -10.14 1.04
N GLY A 125 -25.29 -9.54 2.10
CA GLY A 125 -25.29 -10.14 3.44
C GLY A 125 -23.91 -10.31 4.09
N ALA A 126 -22.89 -9.59 3.63
CA ALA A 126 -21.55 -9.65 4.19
C ALA A 126 -21.44 -8.76 5.44
N LEU A 127 -21.20 -9.38 6.59
CA LEU A 127 -20.82 -8.71 7.84
C LEU A 127 -19.30 -8.47 7.83
N GLY A 128 -18.87 -7.23 7.62
CA GLY A 128 -17.46 -6.87 7.81
C GLY A 128 -17.17 -5.44 7.34
N GLY A 129 -17.13 -4.50 8.27
CA GLY A 129 -16.91 -3.08 8.01
C GLY A 129 -15.59 -2.80 7.30
N THR A 130 -15.70 -2.21 6.10
CA THR A 130 -14.58 -1.83 5.23
C THR A 130 -14.64 -0.34 4.85
N CYS A 131 -15.40 0.49 5.57
CA CYS A 131 -15.43 1.94 5.34
C CYS A 131 -14.33 2.64 6.14
N MET A 132 -13.68 3.63 5.53
CA MET A 132 -12.80 4.56 6.20
C MET A 132 -13.23 5.98 5.85
N GLU A 133 -13.63 6.76 6.85
CA GLU A 133 -14.06 8.15 6.65
C GLU A 133 -12.88 9.05 6.28
N VAL A 134 -13.14 10.06 5.44
CA VAL A 134 -12.12 11.01 4.99
C VAL A 134 -11.48 11.71 6.18
N GLU A 135 -12.30 12.15 7.14
CA GLU A 135 -11.88 12.86 8.36
C GLU A 135 -10.96 12.00 9.21
N THR A 136 -11.16 10.68 9.21
CA THR A 136 -10.32 9.74 9.96
C THR A 136 -8.92 9.64 9.33
N LEU A 137 -8.84 9.59 8.00
CA LEU A 137 -7.55 9.62 7.28
C LEU A 137 -6.84 10.97 7.47
N GLN A 138 -7.58 12.07 7.42
CA GLN A 138 -7.03 13.41 7.65
C GLN A 138 -6.45 13.54 9.06
N ALA A 139 -7.20 13.12 10.08
CA ALA A 139 -6.75 13.13 11.47
C ALA A 139 -5.49 12.28 11.68
N ALA A 140 -5.42 11.09 11.05
CA ALA A 140 -4.24 10.25 11.06
C ALA A 140 -3.00 10.97 10.49
N ILE A 141 -3.13 11.62 9.34
CA ILE A 141 -2.03 12.38 8.72
C ILE A 141 -1.62 13.58 9.60
N GLN A 142 -2.60 14.34 10.10
CA GLN A 142 -2.39 15.49 10.97
C GLN A 142 -1.71 15.13 12.29
N SER A 143 -1.99 13.94 12.84
CA SER A 143 -1.35 13.45 14.08
C SER A 143 0.19 13.38 13.97
N LEU A 144 0.72 13.31 12.75
CA LEU A 144 2.15 13.31 12.44
C LEU A 144 2.71 14.71 12.15
N GLY A 145 1.88 15.76 12.25
CA GLY A 145 2.22 17.13 11.87
C GLY A 145 2.41 17.32 10.37
N ARG A 146 1.80 16.47 9.53
CA ARG A 146 1.90 16.52 8.07
C ARG A 146 0.65 17.16 7.44
N PRO A 147 0.77 17.86 6.31
CA PRO A 147 -0.39 18.26 5.52
C PRO A 147 -1.01 17.04 4.84
N TYR A 148 -2.32 17.06 4.66
CA TYR A 148 -3.06 16.10 3.83
C TYR A 148 -3.54 16.78 2.55
N GLN A 149 -3.73 16.00 1.50
CA GLN A 149 -4.32 16.49 0.26
C GLN A 149 -5.09 15.37 -0.43
N GLN A 150 -6.31 15.67 -0.87
CA GLN A 150 -7.08 14.74 -1.69
C GLN A 150 -6.51 14.67 -3.10
N ARG A 151 -6.34 13.45 -3.60
CA ARG A 151 -5.80 13.16 -4.94
C ARG A 151 -6.83 12.43 -5.81
N GLY A 152 -6.78 12.69 -7.11
CA GLY A 152 -7.40 11.81 -8.11
C GLY A 152 -6.58 10.55 -8.35
N THR A 153 -7.06 9.67 -9.24
CA THR A 153 -6.37 8.44 -9.62
C THR A 153 -5.02 8.71 -10.30
N THR A 154 -4.87 9.84 -11.00
CA THR A 154 -3.61 10.28 -11.63
C THR A 154 -2.69 11.05 -10.69
N TYR A 155 -2.96 11.08 -9.39
CA TYR A 155 -2.21 11.87 -8.39
C TYR A 155 -2.25 13.39 -8.61
N ASN A 156 -3.14 13.88 -9.48
CA ASN A 156 -3.47 15.29 -9.53
C ASN A 156 -4.31 15.68 -8.31
N TYR A 157 -4.10 16.90 -7.82
CA TYR A 157 -4.90 17.44 -6.73
C TYR A 157 -6.33 17.69 -7.18
N VAL A 158 -7.28 17.25 -6.34
CA VAL A 158 -8.67 17.67 -6.49
C VAL A 158 -8.76 19.09 -5.96
N ILE A 159 -9.13 20.03 -6.84
CA ILE A 159 -9.42 21.39 -6.44
C ILE A 159 -10.83 21.37 -5.87
N GLY A 160 -10.95 21.67 -4.58
CA GLY A 160 -12.22 21.95 -3.91
C GLY A 160 -12.61 23.40 -4.05
#